data_AF-A0A9E0DRX9-F1
#
_entry.id   AF-A0A9E0DRX9-F1
#
_cell.length_a   1.000
_cell.length_b   1.000
_cell.length_c   1.000
_cell.angle_alpha   90.00
_cell.angle_beta   90.00
_cell.angle_gamma   90.00
#
_symmetry.space_group_name_H-M   'P 1'
#
loop_
_entity.id
_entity.type
_entity.pdbx_description
1 polymer ?
#
loop_
_entity_poly.entity_id
_entity_poly.type
_entity_poly.pdbx_seq_one_letter_code
_entity_poly.pdbx_strand_id
1 'polypeptide(L)'
;PPTVLYAEMPPVEIVDMRQELRAGNRSILSRSLQAELVSTFQAGEQAILFLNRRGTSTFVMCRDCGHVVQCDGCDVPLTYHERVNVLVCHHCNKRYPIPDTCPECNSKRIKYFGSGTQRLEELVQEFAPRARILRWDADTTGHKGSHEAIMTKFAAHEADILVGTQMIAKGLDLPMVTLVGAIAADTGLFLPDFRSGERTFQLLTQVAGRAGRSERGGRVVIQTYRPDHYAIQAAAQHDFHAFYQREIAFRREHRYPPIRRLAKLVYWDKKLEKAQIACADMAAVLKHRVEQMGLPGEMVDILGPAPAFFARYRGNYRWQILLRAPDPAEVLRGIPIPFGWRVDVDPMSLL
;
A
#
# COMPACT_ATOMS: atom_id res chain seq x y z
N PRO A 1 1.60 -1.33 -40.98
CA PRO A 1 0.81 -1.10 -39.74
C PRO A 1 0.88 0.38 -39.34
N PRO A 2 -0.25 1.07 -39.14
CA PRO A 2 -0.21 2.45 -38.65
C PRO A 2 0.43 2.44 -37.26
N THR A 3 1.49 3.22 -37.11
CA THR A 3 2.21 3.45 -35.86
C THR A 3 1.21 4.03 -34.87
N VAL A 4 0.79 3.25 -33.88
CA VAL A 4 0.01 3.76 -32.76
C VAL A 4 0.95 4.74 -32.04
N LEU A 5 0.74 6.03 -32.24
CA LEU A 5 1.38 7.08 -31.46
C LEU A 5 0.81 6.94 -30.04
N TYR A 6 1.50 6.17 -29.20
CA TYR A 6 1.28 6.26 -27.76
C TYR A 6 1.66 7.69 -27.36
N ALA A 7 0.73 8.42 -26.75
CA ALA A 7 1.05 9.71 -26.14
C ALA A 7 2.27 9.53 -25.23
N GLU A 8 3.22 10.47 -25.31
CA GLU A 8 4.43 10.40 -24.48
C GLU A 8 4.04 10.38 -23.00
N MET A 9 4.65 9.45 -22.26
CA MET A 9 4.39 9.36 -20.82
C MET A 9 4.92 10.63 -20.14
N PRO A 10 4.20 11.15 -19.14
CA PRO A 10 4.54 12.43 -18.54
C PRO A 10 5.84 12.29 -17.74
N PRO A 11 6.69 13.34 -17.69
CA PRO A 11 7.81 13.40 -16.77
C PRO A 11 7.33 13.21 -15.33
N VAL A 12 8.05 12.36 -14.60
CA VAL A 12 7.77 12.05 -13.19
C VAL A 12 8.93 12.52 -12.33
N GLU A 13 8.62 13.38 -11.37
CA GLU A 13 9.54 13.80 -10.31
C GLU A 13 9.32 12.94 -9.07
N ILE A 14 10.38 12.35 -8.53
CA ILE A 14 10.36 11.74 -7.20
C ILE A 14 10.89 12.75 -6.19
N VAL A 15 10.05 13.09 -5.20
CA VAL A 15 10.44 13.94 -4.08
C VAL A 15 10.67 13.09 -2.84
N ASP A 16 11.90 13.16 -2.30
CA ASP A 16 12.26 12.55 -1.03
C ASP A 16 11.72 13.39 0.14
N MET A 17 10.64 12.93 0.75
CA MET A 17 10.00 13.62 1.87
C MET A 17 10.88 13.62 3.14
N ARG A 18 11.91 12.77 3.22
CA ARG A 18 12.91 12.83 4.30
C ARG A 18 13.76 14.10 4.16
N GLN A 19 14.10 14.50 2.94
CA GLN A 19 14.85 15.73 2.68
C GLN A 19 14.00 16.97 2.96
N GLU A 20 12.73 16.96 2.58
CA GLU A 20 11.77 18.01 2.94
C GLU A 20 11.70 18.22 4.46
N LEU A 21 11.59 17.12 5.23
CA LEU A 21 11.60 17.17 6.70
C LEU A 21 12.90 17.75 7.27
N ARG A 22 14.06 17.31 6.76
CA ARG A 22 15.38 17.84 7.16
C ARG A 22 15.52 19.33 6.83
N ALA A 23 14.96 19.77 5.71
CA ALA A 23 14.91 21.17 5.28
C ALA A 23 13.81 21.98 6.00
N GLY A 24 13.14 21.39 7.00
CA GLY A 24 12.17 22.05 7.87
C GLY A 24 10.72 22.03 7.37
N ASN A 25 10.44 21.47 6.20
CA ASN A 25 9.06 21.30 5.73
C ASN A 25 8.40 20.11 6.45
N ARG A 26 7.40 20.42 7.30
CA ARG A 26 6.64 19.41 8.07
C ARG A 26 5.28 19.07 7.46
N SER A 27 4.92 19.73 6.35
CA SER A 27 3.70 19.46 5.59
C SER A 27 3.76 18.06 4.97
N ILE A 28 2.57 17.50 4.68
CA ILE A 28 2.46 16.28 3.87
C ILE A 28 2.67 16.56 2.38
N LEU A 29 2.71 17.84 1.99
CA LEU A 29 2.99 18.30 0.65
C LEU A 29 4.41 18.86 0.59
N SER A 30 5.24 18.30 -0.30
CA SER A 30 6.51 18.90 -0.67
C SER A 30 6.34 20.32 -1.23
N ARG A 31 7.40 21.14 -1.12
CA ARG A 31 7.45 22.47 -1.74
C ARG A 31 7.29 22.39 -3.26
N SER A 32 7.90 21.39 -3.89
CA SER A 32 7.79 21.15 -5.34
C SER A 32 6.32 20.99 -5.76
N LEU A 33 5.57 20.05 -5.15
CA LEU A 33 4.16 19.86 -5.49
C LEU A 33 3.29 21.09 -5.18
N GLN A 34 3.58 21.83 -4.11
CA GLN A 34 2.84 23.07 -3.82
C GLN A 34 3.03 24.10 -4.93
N ALA A 35 4.26 24.29 -5.41
CA ALA A 35 4.56 25.22 -6.50
C ALA A 35 3.89 24.78 -7.83
N GLU A 36 3.92 23.49 -8.15
CA GLU A 36 3.26 22.94 -9.33
C GLU A 36 1.73 23.10 -9.25
N LEU A 37 1.13 22.87 -8.07
CA LEU A 37 -0.31 23.08 -7.87
C LEU A 37 -0.72 24.54 -8.12
N VAL A 38 0.03 25.49 -7.54
CA VAL A 38 -0.23 26.91 -7.75
C VAL A 38 -0.12 27.29 -9.23
N SER A 39 0.92 26.79 -9.92
CA SER A 39 1.12 27.05 -11.35
C SER A 39 -0.01 26.45 -12.20
N THR A 40 -0.45 25.24 -11.88
CA THR A 40 -1.58 24.56 -12.54
C THR A 40 -2.87 25.39 -12.40
N PHE A 41 -3.17 25.87 -11.20
CA PHE A 41 -4.36 26.69 -10.96
C PHE A 41 -4.29 28.05 -11.65
N GLN A 42 -3.11 28.66 -11.72
CA GLN A 42 -2.91 29.93 -12.44
C GLN A 42 -3.09 29.79 -13.95
N ALA A 43 -2.75 28.62 -14.51
CA ALA A 43 -2.98 28.29 -15.91
C ALA A 43 -4.46 27.96 -16.22
N GLY A 44 -5.33 27.89 -15.20
CA GLY A 44 -6.72 27.45 -15.38
C GLY A 44 -6.84 25.96 -15.73
N GLU A 45 -5.85 25.16 -15.31
CA GLU A 45 -5.78 23.73 -15.52
C GLU A 45 -6.17 22.98 -14.24
N GLN A 46 -6.34 21.65 -14.35
CA GLN A 46 -6.78 20.81 -13.24
C GLN A 46 -5.66 19.92 -12.71
N ALA A 47 -5.71 19.64 -11.42
CA ALA A 47 -4.81 18.71 -10.74
C ALA A 47 -5.53 17.52 -10.12
N ILE A 48 -4.81 16.41 -9.97
CA ILE A 48 -5.24 15.26 -9.19
C ILE A 48 -4.26 15.05 -8.04
N LEU A 49 -4.78 14.93 -6.82
CA LEU A 49 -4.00 14.45 -5.67
C LEU A 49 -4.47 13.05 -5.28
N PHE A 50 -3.55 12.10 -5.41
CA PHE A 50 -3.78 10.71 -5.11
C PHE A 50 -3.19 10.34 -3.75
N LEU A 51 -4.00 9.71 -2.90
CA LEU A 51 -3.62 9.17 -1.61
C LEU A 51 -3.97 7.69 -1.50
N ASN A 52 -2.99 6.83 -1.19
CA ASN A 52 -3.19 5.39 -1.09
C ASN A 52 -3.79 4.98 0.28
N ARG A 53 -5.10 5.21 0.49
CA ARG A 53 -5.80 5.02 1.78
C ARG A 53 -6.40 3.60 2.02
N ARG A 54 -5.82 2.50 1.53
CA ARG A 54 -6.36 1.16 1.90
C ARG A 54 -5.92 0.77 3.33
N GLY A 55 -6.71 1.17 4.33
CA GLY A 55 -6.66 0.64 5.71
C GLY A 55 -6.14 1.60 6.78
N THR A 56 -6.21 1.18 8.05
CA THR A 56 -5.81 1.94 9.26
C THR A 56 -4.36 1.67 9.69
N SER A 57 -3.49 1.22 8.79
CA SER A 57 -2.19 0.71 9.19
C SER A 57 -1.13 1.79 9.09
N THR A 58 -0.86 2.37 10.25
CA THR A 58 0.17 3.39 10.44
C THR A 58 1.52 2.69 10.54
N PHE A 59 2.38 2.94 9.57
CA PHE A 59 3.79 2.63 9.74
C PHE A 59 4.41 3.64 10.71
N VAL A 60 5.50 3.23 11.36
CA VAL A 60 6.17 4.05 12.36
C VAL A 60 7.38 4.73 11.75
N MET A 61 7.42 6.06 11.87
CA MET A 61 8.45 6.88 11.26
C MET A 61 8.92 8.00 12.19
N CYS A 62 10.22 8.31 12.13
CA CYS A 62 10.79 9.48 12.77
C CYS A 62 10.43 10.77 12.01
N ARG A 63 9.87 11.76 12.70
CA ARG A 63 9.51 13.08 12.13
C ARG A 63 10.70 14.03 11.94
N ASP A 64 11.91 13.64 12.33
CA ASP A 64 13.11 14.48 12.19
C ASP A 64 13.94 14.05 11.00
N CYS A 65 14.20 12.75 10.87
CA CYS A 65 15.06 12.22 9.81
C CYS A 65 14.31 11.40 8.76
N GLY A 66 13.03 11.09 8.98
CA GLY A 66 12.19 10.29 8.08
C GLY A 66 12.51 8.79 8.08
N HIS A 67 13.32 8.30 9.03
CA HIS A 67 13.58 6.86 9.18
C HIS A 67 12.28 6.10 9.49
N VAL A 68 12.03 5.03 8.73
CA VAL A 68 10.91 4.11 8.90
C VAL A 68 11.40 2.89 9.66
N VAL A 69 10.72 2.50 10.74
CA VAL A 69 11.16 1.36 11.56
C VAL A 69 10.92 0.04 10.80
N GLN A 70 11.97 -0.76 10.64
CA GLN A 70 11.99 -1.98 9.83
C GLN A 70 12.27 -3.25 10.65
N CYS A 71 11.92 -4.39 10.06
CA CYS A 71 12.23 -5.73 10.54
C CYS A 71 13.70 -6.09 10.24
N ASP A 72 14.45 -6.52 11.25
CA ASP A 72 15.86 -6.90 11.14
C ASP A 72 16.14 -8.03 10.12
N GLY A 73 15.23 -9.01 10.03
CA GLY A 73 15.41 -10.21 9.21
C GLY A 73 14.68 -10.22 7.88
N CYS A 74 13.90 -9.17 7.57
CA CYS A 74 13.09 -9.13 6.34
C CYS A 74 13.23 -7.81 5.58
N ASP A 75 13.87 -6.81 6.16
CA ASP A 75 14.01 -5.45 5.60
C ASP A 75 12.66 -4.78 5.21
N VAL A 76 11.56 -5.25 5.78
CA VAL A 76 10.22 -4.68 5.58
C VAL A 76 9.79 -3.83 6.78
N PRO A 77 9.02 -2.75 6.58
CA PRO A 77 8.52 -1.91 7.67
C PRO A 77 7.60 -2.63 8.64
N LEU A 78 7.68 -2.21 9.89
CA LEU A 78 6.85 -2.73 10.96
C LEU A 78 5.52 -1.99 11.03
N THR A 79 4.44 -2.74 11.27
CA THR A 79 3.11 -2.16 11.49
C THR A 79 2.87 -1.94 12.98
N TYR A 80 2.38 -0.77 13.37
CA TYR A 80 1.97 -0.50 14.75
C TYR A 80 0.58 -1.09 15.04
N HIS A 81 0.50 -1.88 16.11
CA HIS A 81 -0.75 -2.44 16.61
C HIS A 81 -1.14 -1.76 17.93
N GLU A 82 -2.00 -0.75 17.84
CA GLU A 82 -2.38 0.14 18.97
C GLU A 82 -2.86 -0.60 20.22
N ARG A 83 -3.65 -1.67 20.08
CA ARG A 83 -4.24 -2.37 21.22
C ARG A 83 -3.25 -3.16 22.07
N VAL A 84 -2.19 -3.64 21.45
CA VAL A 84 -1.13 -4.43 22.11
C VAL A 84 0.15 -3.62 22.26
N ASN A 85 0.14 -2.36 21.82
CA ASN A 85 1.25 -1.43 21.84
C ASN A 85 2.58 -2.04 21.37
N VAL A 86 2.54 -2.73 20.22
CA VAL A 86 3.70 -3.47 19.68
C VAL A 86 3.84 -3.23 18.18
N LEU A 87 5.07 -3.31 17.71
CA LEU A 87 5.40 -3.36 16.30
C LEU A 87 5.41 -4.82 15.83
N VAL A 88 4.77 -5.10 14.70
CA VAL A 88 4.73 -6.46 14.14
C VAL A 88 5.29 -6.43 12.72
N CYS A 89 6.29 -7.28 12.46
CA CYS A 89 6.64 -7.66 11.11
C CYS A 89 5.67 -8.74 10.67
N HIS A 90 4.82 -8.49 9.70
CA HIS A 90 3.87 -9.51 9.23
C HIS A 90 4.42 -10.42 8.13
N HIS A 91 5.67 -10.18 7.69
CA HIS A 91 6.36 -11.13 6.81
C HIS A 91 6.83 -12.35 7.60
N CYS A 92 7.54 -12.14 8.72
CA CYS A 92 8.05 -13.20 9.58
C CYS A 92 7.30 -13.37 10.91
N ASN A 93 6.30 -12.53 11.19
CA ASN A 93 5.53 -12.48 12.44
C ASN A 93 6.34 -12.16 13.71
N LYS A 94 7.61 -11.74 13.60
CA LYS A 94 8.39 -11.20 14.72
C LYS A 94 7.72 -9.94 15.28
N ARG A 95 7.77 -9.82 16.62
CA ARG A 95 7.28 -8.66 17.37
C ARG A 95 8.45 -7.84 17.87
N TYR A 96 8.29 -6.53 17.85
CA TYR A 96 9.31 -5.58 18.27
C TYR A 96 8.70 -4.56 19.24
N PRO A 97 9.47 -4.08 20.23
CA PRO A 97 9.07 -2.90 20.99
C PRO A 97 9.03 -1.67 20.07
N ILE A 98 8.25 -0.67 20.46
CA ILE A 98 8.28 0.63 19.81
C ILE A 98 9.55 1.34 20.29
N PRO A 99 10.42 1.83 19.39
CA PRO A 99 11.64 2.49 19.81
C PRO A 99 11.32 3.85 20.44
N ASP A 100 11.86 4.11 21.64
CA ASP A 100 11.72 5.40 22.33
C ASP A 100 12.49 6.53 21.62
N THR A 101 13.54 6.17 20.87
CA THR A 101 14.39 7.08 20.09
C THR A 101 14.65 6.49 18.72
N CYS A 102 14.78 7.36 17.72
CA CYS A 102 15.10 6.96 16.36
C CYS A 102 16.52 6.37 16.30
N PRO A 103 16.71 5.15 15.75
CA PRO A 103 18.05 4.55 15.64
C PRO A 103 18.99 5.36 14.74
N GLU A 104 18.46 6.08 13.74
CA GLU A 104 19.26 6.90 12.81
C GLU A 104 19.68 8.27 13.35
N CYS A 105 18.85 8.95 14.14
CA CYS A 105 19.10 10.35 14.54
C CYS A 105 18.88 10.65 16.03
N ASN A 106 18.59 9.62 16.83
CA ASN A 106 18.32 9.70 18.26
C ASN A 106 17.10 10.58 18.65
N SER A 107 16.29 11.04 17.69
CA SER A 107 15.08 11.84 17.97
C SER A 107 14.01 11.01 18.67
N LYS A 108 13.33 11.62 19.64
CA LYS A 108 12.15 11.07 20.32
C LYS A 108 10.85 11.25 19.52
N ARG A 109 10.87 11.95 18.39
CA ARG A 109 9.65 12.23 17.59
C ARG A 109 9.31 11.08 16.65
N ILE A 110 9.12 9.90 17.22
CA ILE A 110 8.58 8.73 16.54
C ILE A 110 7.06 8.87 16.49
N LYS A 111 6.48 8.86 15.29
CA LYS A 111 5.04 9.04 15.08
C LYS A 111 4.47 8.00 14.10
N TYR A 112 3.17 7.77 14.28
CA TYR A 112 2.34 6.94 13.43
C TYR A 112 1.89 7.77 12.22
N PHE A 113 2.16 7.31 11.00
CA PHE A 113 1.78 8.06 9.80
C PHE A 113 0.42 7.57 9.24
N GLY A 114 -0.50 8.49 8.97
CA GLY A 114 -1.86 8.17 8.50
C GLY A 114 -2.76 9.38 8.23
N SER A 115 -2.29 10.38 7.48
CA SER A 115 -3.10 11.55 7.12
C SER A 115 -4.21 11.19 6.12
N GLY A 116 -5.44 11.63 6.36
CA GLY A 116 -6.59 11.40 5.48
C GLY A 116 -6.79 12.48 4.41
N THR A 117 -7.72 12.24 3.48
CA THR A 117 -8.11 13.16 2.39
C THR A 117 -8.62 14.52 2.90
N GLN A 118 -9.29 14.54 4.06
CA GLN A 118 -9.74 15.78 4.70
C GLN A 118 -8.58 16.70 5.10
N ARG A 119 -7.52 16.16 5.70
CA ARG A 119 -6.37 17.00 6.11
C ARG A 119 -5.67 17.59 4.89
N LEU A 120 -5.69 16.86 3.77
CA LEU A 120 -5.11 17.32 2.52
C LEU A 120 -5.93 18.46 1.90
N GLU A 121 -7.26 18.35 1.93
CA GLU A 121 -8.18 19.43 1.53
C GLU A 121 -7.91 20.72 2.32
N GLU A 122 -7.85 20.64 3.66
CA GLU A 122 -7.54 21.78 4.52
C GLU A 122 -6.21 22.44 4.13
N LEU A 123 -5.16 21.63 3.91
CA LEU A 123 -3.84 22.14 3.54
C LEU A 123 -3.84 22.82 2.16
N VAL A 124 -4.55 22.26 1.18
CA VAL A 124 -4.69 22.90 -0.14
C VAL A 124 -5.42 24.24 -0.01
N GLN A 125 -6.47 24.29 0.81
CA GLN A 125 -7.22 25.51 1.05
C GLN A 125 -6.39 26.60 1.75
N GLU A 126 -5.43 26.22 2.61
CA GLU A 126 -4.53 27.16 3.31
C GLU A 126 -3.65 27.98 2.33
N PHE A 127 -3.06 27.35 1.30
CA PHE A 127 -2.18 28.06 0.35
C PHE A 127 -2.84 28.43 -0.97
N ALA A 128 -3.98 27.81 -1.32
CA ALA A 128 -4.76 28.09 -2.52
C ALA A 128 -6.24 28.32 -2.17
N PRO A 129 -6.60 29.40 -1.45
CA PRO A 129 -7.93 29.60 -0.89
C PRO A 129 -9.04 29.83 -1.94
N ARG A 130 -8.69 30.00 -3.21
CA ARG A 130 -9.65 30.11 -4.33
C ARG A 130 -9.83 28.80 -5.11
N ALA A 131 -8.99 27.79 -4.85
CA ALA A 131 -9.10 26.51 -5.55
C ALA A 131 -10.39 25.79 -5.15
N ARG A 132 -11.11 25.29 -6.14
CA ARG A 132 -12.33 24.50 -5.95
C ARG A 132 -11.92 23.04 -5.81
N ILE A 133 -12.01 22.52 -4.59
CA ILE A 133 -11.58 21.16 -4.25
C ILE A 133 -12.75 20.20 -4.36
N LEU A 134 -12.55 19.07 -5.04
CA LEU A 134 -13.50 17.97 -5.09
C LEU A 134 -12.89 16.71 -4.47
N ARG A 135 -13.58 16.11 -3.50
CA ARG A 135 -13.14 14.90 -2.82
C ARG A 135 -13.80 13.64 -3.36
N TRP A 136 -12.98 12.65 -3.66
CA TRP A 136 -13.40 11.33 -4.13
C TRP A 136 -12.84 10.20 -3.28
N ASP A 137 -13.51 9.96 -2.16
CA ASP A 137 -13.19 8.88 -1.22
C ASP A 137 -14.44 8.05 -0.87
N ALA A 138 -14.28 7.04 -0.03
CA ALA A 138 -15.38 6.15 0.38
C ALA A 138 -16.47 6.89 1.16
N ASP A 139 -16.13 8.01 1.81
CA ASP A 139 -17.06 8.79 2.62
C ASP A 139 -17.94 9.68 1.72
N THR A 140 -17.44 10.11 0.56
CA THR A 140 -18.21 10.88 -0.43
C THR A 140 -18.99 10.05 -1.45
N THR A 141 -18.82 8.72 -1.47
CA THR A 141 -19.37 7.83 -2.53
C THR A 141 -20.39 6.79 -2.06
N GLY A 142 -20.95 6.95 -0.85
CA GLY A 142 -21.90 5.98 -0.28
C GLY A 142 -23.22 5.80 -1.05
N HIS A 143 -23.58 6.73 -1.95
CA HIS A 143 -24.84 6.70 -2.70
C HIS A 143 -24.66 6.25 -4.16
N LYS A 144 -25.63 5.52 -4.71
CA LYS A 144 -25.66 5.10 -6.13
C LYS A 144 -25.64 6.35 -7.02
N GLY A 145 -24.70 6.41 -7.96
CA GLY A 145 -24.52 7.55 -8.88
C GLY A 145 -23.55 8.65 -8.40
N SER A 146 -23.06 8.59 -7.16
CA SER A 146 -22.11 9.58 -6.61
C SER A 146 -20.80 9.68 -7.41
N HIS A 147 -20.27 8.54 -7.86
CA HIS A 147 -19.07 8.47 -8.69
C HIS A 147 -19.23 9.24 -10.01
N GLU A 148 -20.36 9.04 -10.70
CA GLU A 148 -20.65 9.67 -11.98
C GLU A 148 -20.85 11.18 -11.79
N ALA A 149 -21.56 11.59 -10.74
CA ALA A 149 -21.75 13.00 -10.43
C ALA A 149 -20.42 13.73 -10.13
N ILE A 150 -19.54 13.14 -9.31
CA ILE A 150 -18.20 13.70 -9.04
C ILE A 150 -17.41 13.85 -10.34
N MET A 151 -17.46 12.82 -11.19
CA MET A 151 -16.76 12.82 -12.46
C MET A 151 -17.30 13.88 -13.42
N THR A 152 -18.62 13.99 -13.58
CA THR A 152 -19.25 15.00 -14.45
C THR A 152 -18.87 16.41 -14.02
N LYS A 153 -18.88 16.69 -12.71
CA LYS A 153 -18.46 18.01 -12.19
C LYS A 153 -16.99 18.31 -12.48
N PHE A 154 -16.11 17.32 -12.29
CA PHE A 154 -14.70 17.51 -12.56
C PHE A 154 -14.43 17.71 -14.06
N ALA A 155 -15.04 16.89 -14.93
CA ALA A 155 -14.93 17.01 -16.38
C ALA A 155 -15.53 18.33 -16.91
N ALA A 156 -16.57 18.86 -16.26
CA ALA A 156 -17.17 20.16 -16.56
C ALA A 156 -16.37 21.35 -16.01
N HIS A 157 -15.18 21.12 -15.45
CA HIS A 157 -14.32 22.15 -14.86
C HIS A 157 -14.97 22.92 -13.69
N GLU A 158 -15.87 22.28 -12.94
CA GLU A 158 -16.49 22.84 -11.73
C GLU A 158 -15.55 22.79 -10.51
N ALA A 159 -14.45 22.03 -10.61
CA ALA A 159 -13.41 21.92 -9.60
C ALA A 159 -12.02 22.00 -10.23
N ASP A 160 -11.06 22.60 -9.54
CA ASP A 160 -9.68 22.77 -10.01
C ASP A 160 -8.79 21.60 -9.57
N ILE A 161 -9.18 20.90 -8.50
CA ILE A 161 -8.41 19.79 -7.94
C ILE A 161 -9.29 18.66 -7.46
N LEU A 162 -8.92 17.43 -7.83
CA LEU A 162 -9.56 16.20 -7.39
C LEU A 162 -8.67 15.48 -6.37
N VAL A 163 -9.14 15.37 -5.13
CA VAL A 163 -8.44 14.67 -4.04
C VAL A 163 -9.08 13.31 -3.82
N GLY A 164 -8.33 12.22 -3.92
CA GLY A 164 -8.92 10.91 -3.64
C GLY A 164 -7.98 9.73 -3.71
N THR A 165 -8.59 8.55 -3.76
CA THR A 165 -7.90 7.26 -3.60
C THR A 165 -7.91 6.45 -4.90
N GLN A 166 -7.78 5.12 -4.82
CA GLN A 166 -7.64 4.21 -5.96
C GLN A 166 -8.76 4.31 -7.02
N MET A 167 -9.89 4.92 -6.68
CA MET A 167 -11.02 5.11 -7.60
C MET A 167 -10.69 6.11 -8.71
N ILE A 168 -9.77 7.05 -8.46
CA ILE A 168 -9.30 8.03 -9.46
C ILE A 168 -8.47 7.35 -10.57
N ALA A 169 -7.89 6.18 -10.30
CA ALA A 169 -7.03 5.49 -11.24
C ALA A 169 -7.77 4.76 -12.37
N LYS A 170 -9.12 4.81 -12.48
CA LYS A 170 -9.91 4.06 -13.48
C LYS A 170 -10.33 4.89 -14.71
N GLY A 171 -10.36 4.21 -15.87
CA GLY A 171 -10.37 4.72 -17.26
C GLY A 171 -11.30 5.87 -17.61
N LEU A 172 -10.86 7.11 -17.33
CA LEU A 172 -11.53 8.35 -17.72
C LEU A 172 -10.53 9.29 -18.40
N ASP A 173 -10.95 9.91 -19.48
CA ASP A 173 -10.16 10.90 -20.20
C ASP A 173 -10.43 12.29 -19.60
N LEU A 174 -9.37 12.94 -19.12
CA LEU A 174 -9.44 14.20 -18.37
C LEU A 174 -8.45 15.18 -19.01
N PRO A 175 -8.82 15.80 -20.15
CA PRO A 175 -7.86 16.54 -20.98
C PRO A 175 -7.31 17.79 -20.32
N MET A 176 -7.99 18.31 -19.29
CA MET A 176 -7.57 19.46 -18.50
C MET A 176 -6.64 19.10 -17.34
N VAL A 177 -6.41 17.80 -17.08
CA VAL A 177 -5.51 17.36 -16.02
C VAL A 177 -4.06 17.38 -16.51
N THR A 178 -3.30 18.34 -16.01
CA THR A 178 -1.88 18.53 -16.34
C THR A 178 -0.95 18.22 -15.17
N LEU A 179 -1.49 18.06 -13.95
CA LEU A 179 -0.71 17.70 -12.77
C LEU A 179 -1.32 16.52 -12.02
N VAL A 180 -0.47 15.56 -11.65
CA VAL A 180 -0.81 14.47 -10.73
C VAL A 180 0.19 14.41 -9.59
N GLY A 181 -0.28 14.61 -8.35
CA GLY A 181 0.50 14.43 -7.14
C GLY A 181 0.17 13.10 -6.45
N ALA A 182 1.12 12.17 -6.38
CA ALA A 182 0.99 10.96 -5.58
C ALA A 182 1.61 11.16 -4.20
N ILE A 183 0.77 11.18 -3.16
CA ILE A 183 1.18 11.52 -1.79
C ILE A 183 1.39 10.23 -1.00
N ALA A 184 2.50 10.18 -0.25
CA ALA A 184 2.90 9.02 0.55
C ALA A 184 2.84 7.71 -0.27
N ALA A 185 3.49 7.74 -1.44
CA ALA A 185 3.46 6.68 -2.44
C ALA A 185 3.95 5.31 -1.90
N ASP A 186 4.72 5.32 -0.83
CA ASP A 186 5.25 4.18 -0.10
C ASP A 186 4.25 3.52 0.86
N THR A 187 3.09 4.14 1.15
CA THR A 187 2.08 3.57 2.06
C THR A 187 1.68 2.14 1.66
N GLY A 188 1.57 1.88 0.35
CA GLY A 188 1.24 0.56 -0.17
C GLY A 188 2.35 -0.47 0.01
N LEU A 189 3.61 -0.04 0.00
CA LEU A 189 4.78 -0.90 0.19
C LEU A 189 4.84 -1.48 1.61
N PHE A 190 4.24 -0.79 2.57
CA PHE A 190 4.24 -1.18 3.98
C PHE A 190 3.09 -2.12 4.35
N LEU A 191 2.17 -2.38 3.41
CA LEU A 191 1.16 -3.42 3.62
C LEU A 191 1.86 -4.78 3.66
N PRO A 192 1.46 -5.67 4.58
CA PRO A 192 2.10 -6.97 4.70
C PRO A 192 1.51 -7.99 3.74
N ASP A 193 1.70 -7.69 2.48
CA ASP A 193 1.27 -8.48 1.35
C ASP A 193 2.47 -8.68 0.44
N PHE A 194 2.68 -9.90 -0.03
CA PHE A 194 3.78 -10.20 -0.93
C PHE A 194 3.65 -9.46 -2.28
N ARG A 195 2.45 -8.95 -2.60
CA ARG A 195 2.17 -8.14 -3.80
C ARG A 195 2.22 -6.64 -3.53
N SER A 196 2.68 -6.18 -2.38
CA SER A 196 2.73 -4.74 -2.06
C SER A 196 3.59 -3.94 -3.05
N GLY A 197 4.75 -4.47 -3.45
CA GLY A 197 5.61 -3.89 -4.49
C GLY A 197 4.87 -3.77 -5.83
N GLU A 198 4.37 -4.89 -6.34
CA GLU A 198 3.54 -4.97 -7.55
C GLU A 198 2.36 -4.00 -7.55
N ARG A 199 1.55 -4.00 -6.49
CA ARG A 199 0.37 -3.13 -6.41
C ARG A 199 0.76 -1.66 -6.36
N THR A 200 1.87 -1.33 -5.70
CA THR A 200 2.37 0.04 -5.65
C THR A 200 2.83 0.50 -7.03
N PHE A 201 3.63 -0.33 -7.72
CA PHE A 201 4.06 -0.06 -9.09
C PHE A 201 2.87 0.14 -10.03
N GLN A 202 1.91 -0.79 -10.03
CA GLN A 202 0.70 -0.71 -10.88
C GLN A 202 -0.09 0.56 -10.60
N LEU A 203 -0.29 0.89 -9.34
CA LEU A 203 -1.06 2.05 -8.92
C LEU A 203 -0.38 3.36 -9.33
N LEU A 204 0.92 3.50 -9.07
CA LEU A 204 1.67 4.70 -9.44
C LEU A 204 1.74 4.87 -10.96
N THR A 205 1.95 3.79 -11.71
CA THR A 205 1.94 3.82 -13.18
C THR A 205 0.56 4.24 -13.73
N GLN A 206 -0.53 3.70 -13.17
CA GLN A 206 -1.90 4.08 -13.56
C GLN A 206 -2.21 5.55 -13.23
N VAL A 207 -1.79 6.01 -12.06
CA VAL A 207 -1.98 7.39 -11.60
C VAL A 207 -1.15 8.34 -12.47
N ALA A 208 0.11 8.01 -12.77
CA ALA A 208 0.95 8.79 -13.66
C ALA A 208 0.38 8.89 -15.08
N GLY A 209 -0.18 7.79 -15.61
CA GLY A 209 -0.86 7.76 -16.90
C GLY A 209 -2.12 8.63 -16.99
N ARG A 210 -2.58 9.27 -15.90
CA ARG A 210 -3.67 10.27 -15.94
C ARG A 210 -3.19 11.62 -16.46
N ALA A 211 -1.96 12.03 -16.13
CA ALA A 211 -1.38 13.27 -16.65
C ALA A 211 -0.91 13.14 -18.11
N GLY A 212 -0.56 11.93 -18.55
CA GLY A 212 -0.04 11.66 -19.91
C GLY A 212 -1.04 11.75 -21.05
N ARG A 213 -2.31 12.07 -20.78
CA ARG A 213 -3.37 12.13 -21.80
C ARG A 213 -3.77 13.55 -22.18
N SER A 214 -3.23 14.55 -21.50
CA SER A 214 -3.46 15.94 -21.88
C SER A 214 -2.57 16.32 -23.07
N GLU A 215 -3.18 16.89 -24.12
CA GLU A 215 -2.45 17.51 -25.23
C GLU A 215 -1.61 18.72 -24.81
N ARG A 216 -1.88 19.27 -23.60
CA ARG A 216 -1.12 20.39 -23.00
C ARG A 216 0.20 19.94 -22.37
N GLY A 217 0.49 18.64 -22.39
CA GLY A 217 1.54 18.04 -21.58
C GLY A 217 1.07 17.85 -20.14
N GLY A 218 1.73 16.94 -19.43
CA GLY A 218 1.41 16.67 -18.03
C GLY A 218 2.65 16.35 -17.23
N ARG A 219 2.57 16.54 -15.92
CA ARG A 219 3.63 16.25 -14.96
C ARG A 219 3.09 15.44 -13.81
N VAL A 220 3.97 14.60 -13.26
CA VAL A 220 3.66 13.80 -12.09
C VAL A 220 4.68 14.09 -11.00
N VAL A 221 4.22 14.29 -9.77
CA VAL A 221 5.08 14.43 -8.59
C VAL A 221 4.75 13.30 -7.62
N ILE A 222 5.70 12.39 -7.43
CA ILE A 222 5.61 11.28 -6.48
C ILE A 222 6.35 11.68 -5.19
N GLN A 223 5.61 11.79 -4.09
CA GLN A 223 6.18 12.08 -2.77
C GLN A 223 6.27 10.80 -1.95
N THR A 224 7.46 10.51 -1.44
CA THR A 224 7.71 9.27 -0.70
C THR A 224 8.82 9.43 0.32
N TYR A 225 8.81 8.59 1.37
CA TYR A 225 9.94 8.44 2.28
C TYR A 225 10.89 7.30 1.87
N ARG A 226 10.59 6.60 0.77
CA ARG A 226 11.39 5.51 0.20
C ARG A 226 11.70 5.77 -1.28
N PRO A 227 12.35 6.90 -1.63
CA PRO A 227 12.60 7.25 -3.02
C PRO A 227 13.38 6.16 -3.76
N ASP A 228 14.28 5.46 -3.07
CA ASP A 228 15.17 4.46 -3.65
C ASP A 228 14.51 3.08 -3.86
N HIS A 229 13.24 2.89 -3.46
CA HIS A 229 12.57 1.61 -3.60
C HIS A 229 12.33 1.28 -5.09
N TYR A 230 12.69 0.06 -5.51
CA TYR A 230 12.67 -0.35 -6.92
C TYR A 230 11.31 -0.13 -7.60
N ALA A 231 10.20 -0.42 -6.91
CA ALA A 231 8.85 -0.21 -7.44
C ALA A 231 8.51 1.26 -7.70
N ILE A 232 9.06 2.20 -6.90
CA ILE A 232 8.84 3.64 -7.07
C ILE A 232 9.72 4.17 -8.22
N GLN A 233 11.00 3.80 -8.23
CA GLN A 233 11.94 4.16 -9.31
C GLN A 233 11.43 3.69 -10.67
N ALA A 234 11.05 2.42 -10.78
CA ALA A 234 10.52 1.85 -12.01
C ALA A 234 9.20 2.50 -12.44
N ALA A 235 8.30 2.83 -11.49
CA ALA A 235 7.06 3.53 -11.82
C ALA A 235 7.31 4.95 -12.33
N ALA A 236 8.29 5.67 -11.78
CA ALA A 236 8.64 7.03 -12.25
C ALA A 236 9.28 7.02 -13.65
N GLN A 237 10.03 5.97 -13.98
CA GLN A 237 10.68 5.80 -15.28
C GLN A 237 9.76 5.12 -16.31
N HIS A 238 8.54 4.72 -15.90
CA HIS A 238 7.62 3.90 -16.70
C HIS A 238 8.25 2.57 -17.17
N ASP A 239 9.22 2.05 -16.42
CA ASP A 239 10.00 0.86 -16.78
C ASP A 239 9.44 -0.41 -16.13
N PHE A 240 8.49 -1.03 -16.81
CA PHE A 240 7.93 -2.33 -16.41
C PHE A 240 8.99 -3.44 -16.36
N HIS A 241 9.99 -3.42 -17.25
CA HIS A 241 10.97 -4.50 -17.33
C HIS A 241 11.90 -4.49 -16.11
N ALA A 242 12.44 -3.33 -15.75
CA ALA A 242 13.25 -3.17 -14.55
C ALA A 242 12.47 -3.54 -13.28
N PHE A 243 11.20 -3.13 -13.19
CA PHE A 243 10.31 -3.57 -12.11
C PHE A 243 10.22 -5.10 -12.04
N TYR A 244 9.85 -5.74 -13.16
CA TYR A 244 9.62 -7.18 -13.22
C TYR A 244 10.85 -7.98 -12.80
N GLN A 245 12.05 -7.62 -13.26
CA GLN A 245 13.28 -8.33 -12.92
C GLN A 245 13.57 -8.30 -11.41
N ARG A 246 13.36 -7.16 -10.75
CA ARG A 246 13.57 -7.03 -9.30
C ARG A 246 12.49 -7.76 -8.51
N GLU A 247 11.23 -7.60 -8.91
CA GLU A 247 10.09 -8.26 -8.26
C GLU A 247 10.20 -9.80 -8.36
N ILE A 248 10.47 -10.36 -9.55
CA ILE A 248 10.53 -11.82 -9.70
C ILE A 248 11.72 -12.44 -8.96
N ALA A 249 12.85 -11.73 -8.86
CA ALA A 249 13.99 -12.16 -8.05
C ALA A 249 13.62 -12.24 -6.56
N PHE A 250 12.99 -11.20 -6.02
CA PHE A 250 12.47 -11.18 -4.65
C PHE A 250 11.52 -12.36 -4.39
N ARG A 251 10.61 -12.64 -5.33
CA ARG A 251 9.66 -13.77 -5.21
C ARG A 251 10.31 -15.13 -5.29
N ARG A 252 11.41 -15.29 -6.03
CA ARG A 252 12.20 -16.53 -6.06
C ARG A 252 12.88 -16.77 -4.72
N GLU A 253 13.58 -15.76 -4.21
CA GLU A 253 14.29 -15.81 -2.93
C GLU A 253 13.34 -16.17 -1.78
N HIS A 254 12.16 -15.53 -1.73
CA HIS A 254 11.19 -15.73 -0.65
C HIS A 254 10.13 -16.78 -0.96
N ARG A 255 10.24 -17.48 -2.10
CA ARG A 255 9.31 -18.54 -2.54
C ARG A 255 7.84 -18.08 -2.53
N TYR A 256 7.56 -16.88 -3.04
CA TYR A 256 6.21 -16.36 -3.19
C TYR A 256 5.62 -16.64 -4.58
N PRO A 257 4.28 -16.61 -4.74
CA PRO A 257 3.64 -16.76 -6.04
C PRO A 257 4.16 -15.75 -7.07
N PRO A 258 4.56 -16.17 -8.28
CA PRO A 258 4.19 -17.43 -8.92
C PRO A 258 5.17 -18.60 -8.72
N ILE A 259 6.25 -18.43 -7.96
CA ILE A 259 7.31 -19.45 -7.81
C ILE A 259 6.85 -20.64 -6.97
N ARG A 260 6.02 -20.38 -5.95
CA ARG A 260 5.29 -21.38 -5.17
C ARG A 260 3.83 -20.95 -4.99
N ARG A 261 2.98 -21.92 -4.71
CA ARG A 261 1.58 -21.70 -4.34
C ARG A 261 1.46 -21.47 -2.84
N LEU A 262 0.36 -20.83 -2.44
CA LEU A 262 0.15 -20.37 -1.09
C LEU A 262 -1.29 -20.67 -0.69
N ALA A 263 -1.52 -21.19 0.51
CA ALA A 263 -2.83 -21.22 1.13
C ALA A 263 -2.81 -20.38 2.42
N LYS A 264 -3.87 -19.60 2.62
CA LYS A 264 -4.12 -18.81 3.81
C LYS A 264 -5.28 -19.43 4.57
N LEU A 265 -5.00 -19.92 5.78
CA LEU A 265 -6.00 -20.44 6.68
C LEU A 265 -6.24 -19.40 7.77
N VAL A 266 -7.48 -18.96 7.97
CA VAL A 266 -7.85 -17.96 8.98
C VAL A 266 -8.94 -18.51 9.87
N TYR A 267 -8.71 -18.52 11.18
CA TYR A 267 -9.71 -18.85 12.18
C TYR A 267 -10.27 -17.60 12.84
N TRP A 268 -11.59 -17.61 13.07
CA TRP A 268 -12.35 -16.49 13.60
C TRP A 268 -13.07 -16.91 14.89
N ASP A 269 -12.87 -16.18 15.99
CA ASP A 269 -13.58 -16.43 17.24
C ASP A 269 -13.81 -15.14 18.02
N LYS A 270 -14.87 -15.08 18.83
CA LYS A 270 -15.13 -13.94 19.73
C LYS A 270 -14.10 -13.86 20.87
N LYS A 271 -13.44 -14.96 21.22
CA LYS A 271 -12.41 -15.06 22.27
C LYS A 271 -11.02 -15.21 21.66
N LEU A 272 -10.08 -14.38 22.07
CA LEU A 272 -8.70 -14.37 21.57
C LEU A 272 -7.99 -15.72 21.84
N GLU A 273 -8.10 -16.23 23.06
CA GLU A 273 -7.47 -17.48 23.49
C GLU A 273 -7.94 -18.67 22.63
N LYS A 274 -9.23 -18.75 22.33
CA LYS A 274 -9.77 -19.78 21.44
C LYS A 274 -9.19 -19.68 20.04
N ALA A 275 -9.04 -18.47 19.52
CA ALA A 275 -8.45 -18.27 18.20
C ALA A 275 -6.97 -18.65 18.16
N GLN A 276 -6.22 -18.37 19.22
CA GLN A 276 -4.82 -18.77 19.38
C GLN A 276 -4.67 -20.29 19.44
N ILE A 277 -5.42 -20.95 20.34
CA ILE A 277 -5.36 -22.40 20.55
C ILE A 277 -5.73 -23.13 19.26
N ALA A 278 -6.89 -22.80 18.66
CA ALA A 278 -7.31 -23.45 17.41
C ALA A 278 -6.25 -23.32 16.30
N CYS A 279 -5.64 -22.13 16.19
CA CYS A 279 -4.61 -21.88 15.19
C CYS A 279 -3.30 -22.63 15.48
N ALA A 280 -2.91 -22.76 16.75
CA ALA A 280 -1.76 -23.57 17.15
C ALA A 280 -1.99 -25.06 16.89
N ASP A 281 -3.19 -25.58 17.22
CA ASP A 281 -3.56 -26.97 17.00
C ASP A 281 -3.53 -27.31 15.50
N MET A 282 -4.13 -26.46 14.66
CA MET A 282 -4.10 -26.66 13.21
C MET A 282 -2.66 -26.57 12.65
N ALA A 283 -1.81 -25.70 13.18
CA ALA A 283 -0.41 -25.64 12.77
C ALA A 283 0.34 -26.95 13.10
N ALA A 284 0.04 -27.57 14.25
CA ALA A 284 0.59 -28.88 14.61
C ALA A 284 0.09 -29.99 13.68
N VAL A 285 -1.20 -30.00 13.35
CA VAL A 285 -1.79 -30.94 12.37
C VAL A 285 -1.11 -30.81 11.01
N LEU A 286 -0.90 -29.58 10.52
CA LEU A 286 -0.22 -29.34 9.24
C LEU A 286 1.22 -29.84 9.25
N LYS A 287 1.97 -29.60 10.35
CA LYS A 287 3.34 -30.10 10.48
C LYS A 287 3.38 -31.62 10.41
N HIS A 288 2.51 -32.30 11.16
CA HIS A 288 2.43 -33.75 11.14
C HIS A 288 2.04 -34.30 9.76
N ARG A 289 1.12 -33.61 9.06
CA ARG A 289 0.74 -33.97 7.69
C ARG A 289 1.91 -33.89 6.71
N VAL A 290 2.70 -32.82 6.79
CA VAL A 290 3.90 -32.63 5.94
C VAL A 290 4.91 -33.74 6.19
N GLU A 291 5.13 -34.12 7.45
CA GLU A 291 6.00 -35.25 7.84
C GLU A 291 5.49 -36.57 7.25
N GLN A 292 4.19 -36.87 7.37
CA GLN A 292 3.58 -38.10 6.83
C GLN A 292 3.69 -38.21 5.31
N MET A 293 3.61 -37.08 4.60
CA MET A 293 3.75 -37.06 3.14
C MET A 293 5.21 -37.20 2.68
N GLY A 294 6.17 -37.23 3.59
CA GLY A 294 7.60 -37.29 3.27
C GLY A 294 8.08 -36.08 2.47
N LEU A 295 7.38 -34.95 2.57
CA LEU A 295 7.76 -33.74 1.85
C LEU A 295 8.99 -33.12 2.55
N PRO A 296 10.07 -32.81 1.82
CA PRO A 296 11.24 -32.17 2.41
C PRO A 296 10.85 -30.85 3.09
N GLY A 297 11.42 -30.56 4.25
CA GLY A 297 11.15 -29.32 4.99
C GLY A 297 11.45 -28.03 4.21
N GLU A 298 12.29 -28.11 3.18
CA GLU A 298 12.58 -27.00 2.26
C GLU A 298 11.48 -26.76 1.20
N MET A 299 10.58 -27.73 1.01
CA MET A 299 9.49 -27.62 0.03
C MET A 299 8.22 -27.02 0.61
N VAL A 300 8.02 -27.11 1.93
CA VAL A 300 6.79 -26.64 2.59
C VAL A 300 7.12 -25.72 3.76
N ASP A 301 6.65 -24.48 3.69
CA ASP A 301 6.74 -23.55 4.82
C ASP A 301 5.36 -23.39 5.47
N ILE A 302 5.31 -23.57 6.79
CA ILE A 302 4.14 -23.26 7.62
C ILE A 302 4.50 -22.02 8.45
N LEU A 303 3.96 -20.86 8.07
CA LEU A 303 4.17 -19.59 8.77
C LEU A 303 2.98 -19.30 9.69
N GLY A 304 3.27 -18.78 10.87
CA GLY A 304 2.29 -18.66 11.96
C GLY A 304 2.35 -19.88 12.91
N PRO A 305 1.39 -20.03 13.82
CA PRO A 305 0.17 -19.22 13.99
C PRO A 305 0.48 -17.77 14.35
N ALA A 306 -0.23 -16.82 13.73
CA ALA A 306 -0.05 -15.40 13.98
C ALA A 306 -1.37 -14.65 13.89
N PRO A 307 -1.52 -13.47 14.55
CA PRO A 307 -2.67 -12.62 14.32
C PRO A 307 -2.72 -12.21 12.83
N ALA A 308 -3.92 -12.21 12.25
CA ALA A 308 -4.12 -11.62 10.92
C ALA A 308 -3.86 -10.10 10.98
N PHE A 309 -3.57 -9.48 9.82
CA PHE A 309 -3.34 -8.03 9.73
C PHE A 309 -4.45 -7.22 10.42
N PHE A 310 -5.71 -7.52 10.12
CA PHE A 310 -6.84 -7.09 10.93
C PHE A 310 -7.14 -8.11 12.02
N ALA A 311 -6.40 -8.02 13.14
CA ALA A 311 -6.48 -8.97 14.24
C ALA A 311 -7.87 -9.04 14.90
N ARG A 312 -8.71 -7.99 14.77
CA ARG A 312 -10.12 -8.02 15.17
C ARG A 312 -11.01 -7.43 14.08
N TYR A 313 -12.06 -8.13 13.70
CA TYR A 313 -13.02 -7.67 12.70
C TYR A 313 -14.45 -8.07 13.09
N ARG A 314 -15.36 -7.08 13.12
CA ARG A 314 -16.78 -7.26 13.52
C ARG A 314 -16.94 -8.08 14.81
N GLY A 315 -16.15 -7.73 15.82
CA GLY A 315 -16.18 -8.38 17.15
C GLY A 315 -15.39 -9.68 17.29
N ASN A 316 -14.89 -10.28 16.20
CA ASN A 316 -14.13 -11.53 16.23
C ASN A 316 -12.62 -11.26 16.16
N TYR A 317 -11.83 -12.02 16.91
CA TYR A 317 -10.39 -12.15 16.75
C TYR A 317 -10.07 -13.06 15.57
N ARG A 318 -9.05 -12.69 14.80
CA ARG A 318 -8.60 -13.41 13.60
C ARG A 318 -7.15 -13.85 13.77
N TRP A 319 -6.93 -15.16 13.68
CA TRP A 319 -5.61 -15.77 13.65
C TRP A 319 -5.43 -16.56 12.37
N GLN A 320 -4.20 -16.62 11.87
CA GLN A 320 -3.91 -17.18 10.57
C GLN A 320 -2.66 -18.06 10.55
N ILE A 321 -2.67 -18.97 9.58
CA ILE A 321 -1.54 -19.78 9.15
C ILE A 321 -1.38 -19.56 7.65
N LEU A 322 -0.15 -19.37 7.20
CA LEU A 322 0.19 -19.36 5.78
C LEU A 322 0.96 -20.64 5.46
N LEU A 323 0.43 -21.41 4.52
CA LEU A 323 1.03 -22.64 4.02
C LEU A 323 1.58 -22.38 2.62
N ARG A 324 2.90 -22.39 2.47
CA ARG A 324 3.55 -22.34 1.14
C ARG A 324 4.00 -23.73 0.77
N ALA A 325 3.62 -24.19 -0.42
CA ALA A 325 3.97 -25.50 -0.94
C ALA A 325 3.95 -25.48 -2.47
N PRO A 326 4.53 -26.48 -3.17
CA PRO A 326 4.30 -26.66 -4.60
C PRO A 326 2.79 -26.77 -4.90
N ASP A 327 2.07 -27.55 -4.09
CA ASP A 327 0.61 -27.62 -4.09
C ASP A 327 0.07 -27.66 -2.65
N PRO A 328 -0.40 -26.52 -2.11
CA PRO A 328 -0.98 -26.49 -0.76
C PRO A 328 -2.32 -27.22 -0.68
N ALA A 329 -3.04 -27.42 -1.78
CA ALA A 329 -4.30 -28.15 -1.76
C ALA A 329 -4.09 -29.65 -1.48
N GLU A 330 -3.00 -30.23 -1.99
CA GLU A 330 -2.60 -31.61 -1.70
C GLU A 330 -2.26 -31.81 -0.21
N VAL A 331 -1.54 -30.86 0.39
CA VAL A 331 -1.23 -30.89 1.83
C VAL A 331 -2.51 -30.82 2.66
N LEU A 332 -3.46 -29.97 2.27
CA LEU A 332 -4.72 -29.79 2.97
C LEU A 332 -5.73 -30.93 2.74
N ARG A 333 -5.51 -31.79 1.74
CA ARG A 333 -6.43 -32.88 1.40
C ARG A 333 -6.59 -33.84 2.57
N GLY A 334 -7.84 -34.09 2.96
CA GLY A 334 -8.21 -35.01 4.03
C GLY A 334 -8.04 -34.45 5.45
N ILE A 335 -7.54 -33.21 5.60
CA ILE A 335 -7.52 -32.54 6.90
C ILE A 335 -8.95 -32.06 7.22
N PRO A 336 -9.53 -32.44 8.37
CA PRO A 336 -10.80 -31.90 8.79
C PRO A 336 -10.63 -30.41 9.09
N ILE A 337 -11.49 -29.57 8.50
CA ILE A 337 -11.51 -28.12 8.71
C ILE A 337 -12.71 -27.77 9.60
N PRO A 338 -12.52 -27.55 10.92
CA PRO A 338 -13.62 -27.26 11.83
C PRO A 338 -14.35 -25.96 11.48
N PHE A 339 -15.57 -25.82 12.00
CA PHE A 339 -16.32 -24.57 11.90
C PHE A 339 -15.50 -23.39 12.46
N GLY A 340 -15.56 -22.23 11.79
CA GLY A 340 -14.81 -21.02 12.16
C GLY A 340 -13.52 -20.81 11.35
N TRP A 341 -13.07 -21.83 10.60
CA TRP A 341 -11.97 -21.70 9.65
C TRP A 341 -12.44 -21.19 8.28
N ARG A 342 -11.61 -20.38 7.65
CA ARG A 342 -11.67 -20.03 6.22
C ARG A 342 -10.34 -20.39 5.59
N VAL A 343 -10.39 -21.14 4.50
CA VAL A 343 -9.22 -21.55 3.73
C VAL A 343 -9.31 -20.89 2.37
N ASP A 344 -8.27 -20.16 2.00
CA ASP A 344 -8.14 -19.50 0.70
C ASP A 344 -6.87 -20.03 0.03
N VAL A 345 -7.04 -20.79 -1.05
CA VAL A 345 -5.93 -21.37 -1.84
C VAL A 345 -5.63 -20.42 -2.99
N ASP A 346 -4.36 -20.08 -3.15
CA ASP A 346 -3.84 -19.02 -4.03
C ASP A 346 -4.48 -17.65 -3.75
N PRO A 347 -4.41 -17.17 -2.49
CA PRO A 347 -5.07 -15.94 -2.11
C PRO A 347 -4.54 -14.77 -2.92
N MET A 348 -5.45 -13.94 -3.43
CA MET A 348 -5.07 -12.73 -4.18
C MET A 348 -4.42 -11.67 -3.28
N SER A 349 -4.60 -11.78 -1.95
CA SER A 349 -4.07 -10.88 -0.93
C SER A 349 -3.87 -11.58 0.42
N LEU A 350 -2.86 -11.14 1.18
CA LEU A 350 -2.63 -11.58 2.57
C LEU A 350 -3.33 -10.72 3.63
N LEU A 351 -4.02 -9.65 3.25
CA LEU A 351 -4.67 -8.71 4.18
C LEU A 351 -5.97 -9.24 4.83
#